data_AF-A0A1X7T4Z3-F1
#
_entry.id   AF-A0A1X7T4Z3-F1
#
_cell.length_a   1.000
_cell.length_b   1.000
_cell.length_c   1.000
_cell.angle_alpha   90.00
_cell.angle_beta   90.00
_cell.angle_gamma   90.00
#
_symmetry.space_group_name_H-M   'P 1'
#
loop_
_entity.id
_entity.type
_entity.pdbx_description
1 polymer ?
#
loop_
_entity_poly.entity_id
_entity_poly.type
_entity_poly.pdbx_seq_one_letter_code
_entity_poly.pdbx_strand_id
1 'polypeptide(L)'
;MTECRSQWLGRADNVDSRGGANLDSLSDALRSMNETAIAEKLKHYVLINIFNNHHTVLSQSLCDSVGIAGLLYGERMLPQEAVSRVVSASSSIPNQREALLTGVKEAVQTDSNSLHTFANVLCTINTNVSLGQAILDDISKYFPTPEVAVVPETIKDDHNVVSLNNASTDKTKTPNNSQSDTSSDAKVASSQSQALSPQVKIHVPVPKDLLTNFNSMRMSYGRMFYNVGKIIKRKSPPLEEIKELLSCCGTILRQKAEQCTNIPNVLRLIQNECSLTDIELLHTVAEEMEITEATRYIEAYRTDLKEFCNLLSISLCLKERFASIPHLQCETVTFIFDWEPCRGARTEGY
;
A
#
# COMPACT_ATOMS: atom_id res chain seq x y z
N MET A 1 -20.35 2.20 -8.34
CA MET A 1 -19.07 2.36 -7.62
C MET A 1 -17.93 1.52 -8.22
N THR A 2 -18.20 0.27 -8.63
CA THR A 2 -17.23 -0.63 -9.30
C THR A 2 -16.76 -0.13 -10.67
N GLU A 3 -17.67 0.48 -11.44
CA GLU A 3 -17.39 0.92 -12.82
C GLU A 3 -16.50 2.18 -12.90
N CYS A 4 -16.65 3.16 -12.01
CA CYS A 4 -15.70 4.28 -11.94
C CYS A 4 -14.31 3.84 -11.47
N ARG A 5 -14.23 2.87 -10.55
CA ARG A 5 -12.95 2.34 -10.09
C ARG A 5 -12.24 1.54 -11.17
N SER A 6 -12.98 0.76 -11.97
CA SER A 6 -12.41 0.06 -13.12
C SER A 6 -11.99 1.00 -14.24
N GLN A 7 -12.73 2.09 -14.48
CA GLN A 7 -12.36 3.11 -15.47
C GLN A 7 -11.13 3.95 -15.02
N TRP A 8 -11.02 4.30 -13.75
CA TRP A 8 -9.84 4.98 -13.20
C TRP A 8 -8.60 4.08 -13.21
N LEU A 9 -8.73 2.81 -12.79
CA LEU A 9 -7.66 1.81 -12.91
C LEU A 9 -7.31 1.54 -14.38
N GLY A 10 -8.28 1.67 -15.28
CA GLY A 10 -8.13 1.60 -16.73
C GLY A 10 -7.56 2.88 -17.37
N ARG A 11 -7.23 3.92 -16.57
CA ARG A 11 -6.66 5.19 -17.03
C ARG A 11 -7.54 5.96 -18.03
N ALA A 12 -8.87 5.76 -17.95
CA ALA A 12 -9.81 6.32 -18.92
C ALA A 12 -9.98 7.85 -18.83
N ASP A 13 -9.51 8.47 -17.74
CA ASP A 13 -9.57 9.92 -17.47
C ASP A 13 -8.28 10.68 -17.87
N ASN A 14 -7.38 10.02 -18.63
CA ASN A 14 -6.12 10.62 -19.06
C ASN A 14 -5.19 11.01 -17.88
N VAL A 15 -5.26 10.26 -16.76
CA VAL A 15 -4.49 10.50 -15.52
C VAL A 15 -3.00 10.77 -15.77
N ASP A 16 -2.40 10.08 -16.75
CA ASP A 16 -0.99 10.20 -17.09
C ASP A 16 -0.62 11.59 -17.67
N SER A 17 -1.59 12.28 -18.29
CA SER A 17 -1.40 13.64 -18.83
C SER A 17 -1.59 14.75 -17.79
N ARG A 18 -2.11 14.40 -16.60
CA ARG A 18 -2.42 15.34 -15.50
C ARG A 18 -1.51 15.18 -14.27
N GLY A 19 -0.42 14.43 -14.39
CA GLY A 19 0.53 14.20 -13.30
C GLY A 19 0.60 12.75 -12.80
N GLY A 20 -0.07 11.81 -13.48
CA GLY A 20 -0.05 10.39 -13.17
C GLY A 20 -1.06 9.98 -12.09
N ALA A 21 -1.15 8.67 -11.84
CA ALA A 21 -2.01 8.12 -10.78
C ALA A 21 -1.38 8.35 -9.40
N ASN A 22 -1.42 9.60 -8.92
CA ASN A 22 -1.03 9.95 -7.56
C ASN A 22 -2.27 10.03 -6.64
N LEU A 23 -2.03 10.05 -5.33
CA LEU A 23 -3.10 9.98 -4.33
C LEU A 23 -3.96 11.26 -4.33
N ASP A 24 -3.38 12.39 -4.72
CA ASP A 24 -4.11 13.64 -4.99
C ASP A 24 -5.07 13.49 -6.15
N SER A 25 -4.65 12.90 -7.27
CA SER A 25 -5.50 12.64 -8.42
C SER A 25 -6.66 11.69 -8.06
N LEU A 26 -6.42 10.72 -7.18
CA LEU A 26 -7.48 9.84 -6.65
C LEU A 26 -8.42 10.60 -5.71
N SER A 27 -7.89 11.45 -4.82
CA SER A 27 -8.68 12.29 -3.91
C SER A 27 -9.55 13.29 -4.67
N ASP A 28 -8.99 13.94 -5.69
CA ASP A 28 -9.69 14.89 -6.57
C ASP A 28 -10.74 14.18 -7.43
N ALA A 29 -10.43 12.98 -7.94
CA ALA A 29 -11.42 12.15 -8.64
C ALA A 29 -12.60 11.79 -7.71
N LEU A 30 -12.32 11.34 -6.49
CA LEU A 30 -13.36 11.05 -5.48
C LEU A 30 -14.20 12.29 -5.15
N ARG A 31 -13.56 13.46 -4.99
CA ARG A 31 -14.24 14.73 -4.76
C ARG A 31 -15.12 15.13 -5.96
N SER A 32 -14.65 14.93 -7.18
CA SER A 32 -15.42 15.20 -8.42
C SER A 32 -16.66 14.31 -8.55
N MET A 33 -16.60 13.11 -7.95
CA MET A 33 -17.72 12.17 -7.87
C MET A 33 -18.65 12.42 -6.67
N ASN A 34 -18.47 13.54 -5.96
CA ASN A 34 -19.21 13.89 -4.74
C ASN A 34 -18.96 12.94 -3.53
N GLU A 35 -17.89 12.13 -3.58
CA GLU A 35 -17.45 11.24 -2.50
C GLU A 35 -16.43 11.94 -1.58
N THR A 36 -16.79 13.15 -1.13
CA THR A 36 -15.89 14.03 -0.36
C THR A 36 -15.42 13.40 0.96
N ALA A 37 -16.31 12.65 1.64
CA ALA A 37 -15.99 11.96 2.88
C ALA A 37 -14.92 10.86 2.69
N ILE A 38 -14.95 10.15 1.56
CA ILE A 38 -13.98 9.08 1.25
C ILE A 38 -12.63 9.71 0.85
N ALA A 39 -12.66 10.80 0.07
CA ALA A 39 -11.47 11.56 -0.29
C ALA A 39 -10.73 12.08 0.95
N GLU A 40 -11.46 12.70 1.89
CA GLU A 40 -10.87 13.16 3.14
C GLU A 40 -10.36 11.99 3.98
N LYS A 41 -11.12 10.90 4.12
CA LYS A 41 -10.66 9.71 4.86
C LYS A 41 -9.38 9.11 4.28
N LEU A 42 -9.24 9.11 2.95
CA LEU A 42 -8.03 8.67 2.25
C LEU A 42 -6.83 9.57 2.59
N LYS A 43 -7.02 10.90 2.60
CA LYS A 43 -5.99 11.87 2.99
C LYS A 43 -5.50 11.63 4.42
N HIS A 44 -6.43 11.49 5.37
CA HIS A 44 -6.10 11.22 6.78
C HIS A 44 -5.39 9.87 6.95
N TYR A 45 -5.78 8.84 6.20
CA TYR A 45 -5.12 7.53 6.23
C TYR A 45 -3.64 7.61 5.83
N VAL A 46 -3.33 8.37 4.77
CA VAL A 46 -1.95 8.55 4.30
C VAL A 46 -1.11 9.32 5.31
N LEU A 47 -1.64 10.43 5.84
CA LEU A 47 -0.93 11.23 6.85
C LEU A 47 -0.64 10.42 8.12
N ILE A 48 -1.59 9.62 8.60
CA ILE A 48 -1.38 8.71 9.74
C ILE A 48 -0.31 7.67 9.41
N ASN A 49 -0.28 7.15 8.19
CA ASN A 49 0.74 6.19 7.79
C ASN A 49 2.15 6.82 7.76
N ILE A 50 2.28 8.05 7.24
CA ILE A 50 3.54 8.83 7.29
C ILE A 50 3.97 9.03 8.75
N PHE A 51 3.06 9.48 9.61
CA PHE A 51 3.35 9.64 11.03
C PHE A 51 3.83 8.34 11.70
N ASN A 52 3.14 7.21 11.44
CA ASN A 52 3.53 5.90 11.97
C ASN A 52 4.88 5.41 11.40
N ASN A 53 5.32 5.88 10.23
CA ASN A 53 6.67 5.59 9.69
C ASN A 53 7.76 6.22 10.53
N HIS A 54 7.53 7.44 10.99
CA HIS A 54 8.49 8.20 11.78
C HIS A 54 8.36 7.98 13.29
N HIS A 55 7.27 7.35 13.75
CA HIS A 55 6.96 7.18 15.17
C HIS A 55 8.10 6.57 16.00
N THR A 56 8.76 5.51 15.50
CA THR A 56 9.87 4.86 16.23
C THR A 56 11.06 5.80 16.42
N VAL A 57 11.40 6.57 15.38
CA VAL A 57 12.52 7.53 15.44
C VAL A 57 12.13 8.70 16.34
N LEU A 58 10.90 9.20 16.21
CA LEU A 58 10.37 10.25 17.07
C LEU A 58 10.38 9.82 18.55
N SER A 59 9.89 8.62 18.90
CA SER A 59 9.84 8.16 20.29
C SER A 59 11.23 7.96 20.92
N GLN A 60 12.25 7.70 20.09
CA GLN A 60 13.63 7.51 20.54
C GLN A 60 14.45 8.81 20.58
N SER A 61 14.18 9.75 19.68
CA SER A 61 15.06 10.90 19.43
C SER A 61 14.44 12.25 19.74
N LEU A 62 13.12 12.35 20.01
CA LEU A 62 12.51 13.65 20.31
C LEU A 62 13.16 14.31 21.52
N CYS A 63 13.67 15.52 21.34
CA CYS A 63 14.12 16.36 22.44
C CYS A 63 13.01 17.34 22.83
N ASP A 64 12.86 17.58 24.13
CA ASP A 64 11.96 18.58 24.71
C ASP A 64 10.47 18.40 24.35
N SER A 65 9.90 17.23 24.69
CA SER A 65 8.48 16.94 24.44
C SER A 65 7.52 17.95 25.07
N VAL A 66 7.87 18.52 26.23
CA VAL A 66 7.03 19.52 26.91
C VAL A 66 7.08 20.86 26.18
N GLY A 67 8.28 21.32 25.77
CA GLY A 67 8.43 22.53 24.95
C GLY A 67 7.73 22.41 23.60
N ILE A 68 7.86 21.26 22.94
CA ILE A 68 7.15 20.95 21.69
C ILE A 68 5.63 21.00 21.90
N ALA A 69 5.12 20.38 22.96
CA ALA A 69 3.69 20.41 23.26
C ALA A 69 3.16 21.86 23.43
N GLY A 70 3.96 22.73 24.09
CA GLY A 70 3.63 24.14 24.25
C GLY A 70 3.60 24.90 22.91
N LEU A 71 4.56 24.65 22.02
CA LEU A 71 4.58 25.25 20.67
C LEU A 71 3.38 24.80 19.84
N LEU A 72 3.07 23.50 19.87
CA LEU A 72 1.91 22.95 19.14
C LEU A 72 0.57 23.44 19.68
N TYR A 73 0.48 23.75 20.97
CA TYR A 73 -0.66 24.43 21.56
C TYR A 73 -0.78 25.88 21.08
N GLY A 74 0.34 26.60 20.96
CA GLY A 74 0.40 27.93 20.36
C GLY A 74 -0.10 27.97 18.92
N GLU A 75 0.24 26.93 18.14
CA GLU A 75 -0.25 26.71 16.76
C GLU A 75 -1.69 26.17 16.70
N ARG A 76 -2.38 26.05 17.84
CA ARG A 76 -3.75 25.50 17.98
C ARG A 76 -3.92 24.08 17.44
N MET A 77 -2.83 23.34 17.31
CA MET A 77 -2.83 21.96 16.82
C MET A 77 -3.16 20.97 17.95
N LEU A 78 -2.56 21.15 19.13
CA LEU A 78 -2.86 20.33 20.30
C LEU A 78 -3.86 21.02 21.23
N PRO A 79 -4.86 20.29 21.76
CA PRO A 79 -5.75 20.81 22.78
C PRO A 79 -5.06 20.80 24.17
N GLN A 80 -5.55 21.63 25.09
CA GLN A 80 -4.95 21.81 26.43
C GLN A 80 -4.86 20.49 27.21
N GLU A 81 -5.81 19.58 26.99
CA GLU A 81 -5.86 18.24 27.57
C GLU A 81 -4.68 17.37 27.10
N ALA A 82 -4.29 17.49 25.83
CA ALA A 82 -3.12 16.78 25.29
C ALA A 82 -1.82 17.31 25.90
N VAL A 83 -1.68 18.63 26.02
CA VAL A 83 -0.52 19.26 26.68
C VAL A 83 -0.44 18.83 28.15
N SER A 84 -1.58 18.79 28.85
CA SER A 84 -1.65 18.40 30.26
C SER A 84 -1.26 16.92 30.47
N ARG A 85 -1.55 16.03 29.51
CA ARG A 85 -1.08 14.64 29.50
C ARG A 85 0.45 14.57 29.39
N VAL A 86 1.06 15.37 28.51
CA VAL A 86 2.52 15.42 28.32
C VAL A 86 3.21 15.93 29.59
N VAL A 87 2.69 17.00 30.19
CA VAL A 87 3.25 17.59 31.43
C VAL A 87 3.08 16.63 32.62
N SER A 88 1.94 15.95 32.72
CA SER A 88 1.67 14.96 33.78
C SER A 88 2.51 13.68 33.65
N ALA A 89 2.96 13.34 32.44
CA ALA A 89 3.86 12.22 32.17
C ALA A 89 5.33 12.49 32.57
N SER A 90 5.58 13.58 33.31
CA SER A 90 6.91 14.12 33.61
C SER A 90 7.86 13.18 34.37
N SER A 91 7.35 12.08 34.93
CA SER A 91 8.15 11.08 35.65
C SER A 91 9.13 10.30 34.77
N SER A 92 8.99 10.33 33.44
CA SER A 92 9.88 9.61 32.51
C SER A 92 9.89 10.24 31.11
N ILE A 93 11.08 10.48 30.55
CA ILE A 93 11.26 11.05 29.19
C ILE A 93 10.54 10.20 28.11
N PRO A 94 10.67 8.86 28.09
CA PRO A 94 9.87 8.01 27.20
C PRO A 94 8.35 8.23 27.30
N ASN A 95 7.82 8.40 28.52
CA ASN A 95 6.39 8.58 28.72
C ASN A 95 5.91 9.96 28.22
N GLN A 96 6.72 11.00 28.38
CA GLN A 96 6.42 12.33 27.82
C GLN A 96 6.38 12.29 26.29
N ARG A 97 7.32 11.58 25.66
CA ARG A 97 7.36 11.39 24.20
C ARG A 97 6.13 10.64 23.71
N GLU A 98 5.79 9.52 24.34
CA GLU A 98 4.63 8.73 23.94
C GLU A 98 3.32 9.51 24.11
N ALA A 99 3.17 10.26 25.20
CA ALA A 99 2.00 11.11 25.43
C ALA A 99 1.87 12.20 24.36
N LEU A 100 2.98 12.80 23.95
CA LEU A 100 3.01 13.82 22.89
C LEU A 100 2.65 13.20 21.54
N LEU A 101 3.29 12.08 21.17
CA LEU A 101 3.04 11.40 19.90
C LEU A 101 1.61 10.88 19.79
N THR A 102 1.02 10.44 20.91
CA THR A 102 -0.41 10.10 20.98
C THR A 102 -1.29 11.32 20.66
N GLY A 103 -1.01 12.47 21.28
CA GLY A 103 -1.75 13.71 21.00
C GLY A 103 -1.59 14.20 19.55
N VAL A 104 -0.39 14.09 18.98
CA VAL A 104 -0.15 14.43 17.57
C VAL A 104 -0.95 13.51 16.65
N LYS A 105 -0.98 12.20 16.93
CA LYS A 105 -1.74 11.23 16.15
C LYS A 105 -3.25 11.51 16.17
N GLU A 106 -3.79 11.87 17.34
CA GLU A 106 -5.19 12.29 17.50
C GLU A 106 -5.47 13.55 16.67
N ALA A 107 -4.59 14.56 16.70
CA ALA A 107 -4.75 15.79 15.93
C ALA A 107 -4.70 15.55 14.41
N VAL A 108 -3.87 14.62 13.94
CA VAL A 108 -3.77 14.21 12.53
C VAL A 108 -5.01 13.46 12.06
N GLN A 109 -5.75 12.80 12.97
CA GLN A 109 -7.03 12.16 12.65
C GLN A 109 -8.18 13.16 12.46
N THR A 110 -8.08 14.34 13.08
CA THR A 110 -9.13 15.37 13.05
C THR A 110 -8.86 16.47 12.03
N ASP A 111 -7.59 16.80 11.78
CA ASP A 111 -7.18 17.83 10.83
C ASP A 111 -5.98 17.36 10.00
N SER A 112 -6.14 17.42 8.68
CA SER A 112 -5.11 17.07 7.71
C SER A 112 -3.89 17.99 7.72
N ASN A 113 -4.00 19.21 8.25
CA ASN A 113 -2.87 20.14 8.35
C ASN A 113 -2.00 19.87 9.59
N SER A 114 -2.51 19.14 10.58
CA SER A 114 -1.80 18.88 11.85
C SER A 114 -0.42 18.26 11.64
N LEU A 115 -0.26 17.33 10.69
CA LEU A 115 1.05 16.70 10.48
C LEU A 115 2.07 17.70 9.89
N HIS A 116 1.63 18.58 9.00
CA HIS A 116 2.46 19.67 8.46
C HIS A 116 2.88 20.65 9.57
N THR A 117 1.93 21.07 10.41
CA THR A 117 2.20 21.96 11.54
C THR A 117 3.17 21.32 12.52
N PHE A 118 2.98 20.03 12.84
CA PHE A 118 3.92 19.28 13.68
C PHE A 118 5.33 19.26 13.09
N ALA A 119 5.46 18.92 11.81
CA ALA A 119 6.75 18.85 11.14
C ALA A 119 7.45 20.22 11.07
N ASN A 120 6.70 21.31 10.83
CA ASN A 120 7.22 22.67 10.87
C ASN A 120 7.71 23.06 12.27
N VAL A 121 6.96 22.72 13.32
CA VAL A 121 7.39 22.95 14.71
C VAL A 121 8.66 22.15 15.03
N LEU A 122 8.81 20.92 14.53
CA LEU A 122 10.07 20.19 14.67
C LEU A 122 11.23 20.89 13.95
N CYS A 123 10.96 21.54 12.81
CA CYS A 123 11.97 22.31 12.07
C CYS A 123 12.41 23.61 12.77
N THR A 124 11.62 24.16 13.70
CA THR A 124 12.05 25.33 14.48
C THR A 124 13.02 24.96 15.61
N ILE A 125 13.05 23.69 16.00
CA ILE A 125 13.92 23.18 17.06
C ILE A 125 15.17 22.57 16.43
N ASN A 126 16.32 23.22 16.63
CA ASN A 126 17.59 22.87 15.98
C ASN A 126 17.97 21.37 16.08
N THR A 127 17.60 20.67 17.15
CA THR A 127 17.88 19.24 17.33
C THR A 127 16.96 18.31 16.55
N ASN A 128 15.77 18.78 16.15
CA ASN A 128 14.73 17.98 15.52
C ASN A 128 14.53 18.36 14.04
N VAL A 129 15.33 19.29 13.49
CA VAL A 129 15.21 19.77 12.10
C VAL A 129 15.20 18.64 11.10
N SER A 130 16.12 17.66 11.24
CA SER A 130 16.18 16.51 10.33
C SER A 130 14.93 15.63 10.41
N LEU A 131 14.31 15.50 11.58
CA LEU A 131 13.07 14.75 11.77
C LEU A 131 11.88 15.49 11.16
N GLY A 132 11.79 16.80 11.39
CA GLY A 132 10.77 17.64 10.78
C GLY A 132 10.87 17.63 9.25
N GLN A 133 12.07 17.79 8.70
CA GLN A 133 12.30 17.79 7.26
C GLN A 133 11.98 16.43 6.64
N ALA A 134 12.39 15.32 7.25
CA ALA A 134 12.07 13.98 6.74
C ALA A 134 10.55 13.73 6.66
N ILE A 135 9.78 14.26 7.62
CA ILE A 135 8.32 14.19 7.59
C ILE A 135 7.76 15.07 6.46
N LEU A 136 8.25 16.30 6.30
CA LEU A 136 7.83 17.21 5.21
C LEU A 136 8.14 16.62 3.83
N ASP A 137 9.31 16.02 3.66
CA ASP A 137 9.73 15.37 2.40
C ASP A 137 8.79 14.22 2.06
N ASP A 138 8.45 13.37 3.05
CA ASP A 138 7.49 12.30 2.85
C ASP A 138 6.09 12.83 2.54
N ILE A 139 5.64 13.92 3.20
CA ILE A 139 4.35 14.54 2.85
C ILE A 139 4.37 15.05 1.41
N SER A 140 5.42 15.75 0.99
CA SER A 140 5.55 16.32 -0.36
C SER A 140 5.53 15.27 -1.47
N LYS A 141 5.96 14.04 -1.17
CA LYS A 141 5.95 12.91 -2.09
C LYS A 141 4.54 12.41 -2.41
N TYR A 142 3.62 12.53 -1.45
CA TYR A 142 2.23 12.14 -1.62
C TYR A 142 1.33 13.31 -1.99
N PHE A 143 1.71 14.52 -1.57
CA PHE A 143 1.00 15.78 -1.76
C PHE A 143 1.93 16.84 -2.37
N PRO A 144 2.32 16.73 -3.65
CA PRO A 144 3.24 17.68 -4.28
C PRO A 144 2.55 19.04 -4.38
N THR A 145 3.14 20.07 -3.77
CA THR A 145 2.73 21.43 -4.07
C THR A 145 3.10 21.72 -5.54
N PRO A 146 2.19 22.27 -6.36
CA PRO A 146 2.54 22.67 -7.71
C PRO A 146 3.72 23.65 -7.65
N GLU A 147 4.83 23.30 -8.29
CA GLU A 147 5.89 24.27 -8.54
C GLU A 147 5.27 25.43 -9.30
N VAL A 148 5.18 26.59 -8.63
CA VAL A 148 4.87 27.84 -9.31
C VAL A 148 5.98 28.03 -10.32
N ALA A 149 5.67 27.77 -11.60
CA ALA A 149 6.53 28.14 -12.70
C ALA A 149 6.74 29.65 -12.59
N VAL A 150 7.87 30.05 -12.01
CA VAL A 150 8.34 31.42 -12.05
C VAL A 150 8.72 31.67 -13.51
N VAL A 151 7.74 32.18 -14.26
CA VAL A 151 7.97 32.88 -15.52
C VAL A 151 8.96 34.01 -15.18
N PRO A 152 10.13 34.10 -15.84
CA PRO A 152 10.99 35.25 -15.66
C PRO A 152 10.26 36.47 -16.20
N GLU A 153 9.67 37.26 -15.31
CA GLU A 153 9.10 38.56 -15.66
C GLU A 153 10.25 39.48 -16.10
N THR A 154 10.32 39.70 -17.41
CA THR A 154 11.09 40.77 -18.00
C THR A 154 10.56 42.11 -17.53
N ILE A 155 11.34 42.85 -16.73
CA ILE A 155 11.16 44.29 -16.56
C ILE A 155 12.38 44.98 -17.17
N LYS A 156 12.15 45.63 -18.31
CA LYS A 156 12.93 46.77 -18.78
C LYS A 156 12.31 48.01 -18.14
N ASP A 157 13.12 48.87 -17.53
CA ASP A 157 13.36 50.24 -18.04
C ASP A 157 14.28 51.04 -17.11
N ASP A 158 15.36 51.54 -17.73
CA ASP A 158 15.89 52.90 -17.74
C ASP A 158 16.44 53.64 -16.49
N HIS A 159 17.77 53.87 -16.60
CA HIS A 159 18.52 55.13 -16.43
C HIS A 159 18.80 55.74 -15.03
N ASN A 160 20.07 55.61 -14.58
CA ASN A 160 21.07 56.69 -14.35
C ASN A 160 22.37 56.10 -13.74
N VAL A 161 23.52 56.04 -14.43
CA VAL A 161 24.57 57.07 -14.69
C VAL A 161 25.80 56.95 -13.75
N VAL A 162 26.99 56.93 -14.38
CA VAL A 162 28.41 56.98 -13.90
C VAL A 162 29.04 55.64 -13.43
N SER A 163 29.79 54.92 -14.27
CA SER A 163 31.26 55.02 -14.56
C SER A 163 32.21 54.78 -13.37
N LEU A 164 32.99 53.70 -13.40
CA LEU A 164 34.43 53.75 -13.72
C LEU A 164 35.05 52.34 -13.80
N ASN A 165 35.57 52.01 -14.99
CA ASN A 165 36.83 51.34 -15.31
C ASN A 165 37.51 50.50 -14.22
N ASN A 166 37.86 49.25 -14.56
CA ASN A 166 39.25 48.92 -14.86
C ASN A 166 39.34 47.62 -15.69
N ALA A 167 40.00 47.77 -16.84
CA ALA A 167 40.41 46.68 -17.71
C ALA A 167 41.63 45.96 -17.12
N SER A 168 41.71 44.65 -17.32
CA SER A 168 42.94 44.03 -17.83
C SER A 168 42.63 42.71 -18.51
N THR A 169 42.90 42.71 -19.80
CA THR A 169 42.87 41.60 -20.75
C THR A 169 44.19 40.82 -20.74
N ASP A 170 44.14 39.51 -20.92
CA ASP A 170 45.12 38.77 -21.73
C ASP A 170 44.45 37.51 -22.31
N LYS A 171 43.99 37.53 -23.57
CA LYS A 171 44.62 36.97 -24.80
C LYS A 171 45.13 35.52 -24.60
N THR A 172 44.78 34.51 -25.42
CA THR A 172 45.05 34.44 -26.86
C THR A 172 44.35 33.23 -27.56
N LYS A 173 43.55 33.54 -28.60
CA LYS A 173 43.34 32.92 -29.95
C LYS A 173 43.65 31.42 -30.24
N THR A 174 42.67 30.57 -30.61
CA THR A 174 42.09 30.19 -31.95
C THR A 174 42.83 29.06 -32.73
N PRO A 175 42.33 28.49 -33.85
CA PRO A 175 41.71 27.15 -33.94
C PRO A 175 42.47 26.23 -34.93
N ASN A 176 42.07 24.95 -35.10
CA ASN A 176 41.92 24.35 -36.45
C ASN A 176 41.47 22.88 -36.44
N ASN A 177 40.69 22.60 -37.48
CA ASN A 177 40.15 21.34 -37.94
C ASN A 177 41.12 20.72 -38.97
N SER A 178 41.24 19.39 -39.04
CA SER A 178 41.56 18.64 -40.27
C SER A 178 41.55 17.11 -40.06
N GLN A 179 40.87 16.42 -40.98
CA GLN A 179 40.81 14.97 -41.19
C GLN A 179 42.15 14.37 -41.63
N SER A 180 42.42 13.10 -41.27
CA SER A 180 42.54 11.95 -42.21
C SER A 180 43.22 10.73 -41.56
N ASP A 181 42.59 9.56 -41.75
CA ASP A 181 43.17 8.25 -42.10
C ASP A 181 43.95 7.37 -41.10
N THR A 182 43.27 6.26 -40.75
CA THR A 182 43.70 4.85 -40.91
C THR A 182 44.50 4.15 -39.79
N SER A 183 43.81 3.13 -39.24
CA SER A 183 44.29 1.79 -38.85
C SER A 183 44.89 1.52 -37.47
N SER A 184 44.30 0.45 -36.89
CA SER A 184 44.84 -0.59 -35.99
C SER A 184 45.12 -0.27 -34.52
N ASP A 185 44.22 -0.85 -33.73
CA ASP A 185 44.45 -1.70 -32.56
C ASP A 185 44.84 -1.13 -31.20
N ALA A 186 44.09 -1.70 -30.25
CA ALA A 186 44.34 -1.82 -28.82
C ALA A 186 43.94 -0.66 -27.90
N LYS A 187 42.86 -0.97 -27.15
CA LYS A 187 42.66 -0.66 -25.73
C LYS A 187 42.02 0.70 -25.41
N VAL A 188 40.70 0.75 -25.51
CA VAL A 188 39.87 1.75 -24.81
C VAL A 188 39.02 1.03 -23.77
N ALA A 189 39.33 1.32 -22.50
CA ALA A 189 38.46 1.04 -21.37
C ALA A 189 37.19 1.89 -21.54
N SER A 190 36.12 1.27 -22.02
CA SER A 190 34.77 1.82 -21.93
C SER A 190 34.20 1.45 -20.57
N SER A 191 34.34 2.34 -19.61
CA SER A 191 33.58 2.32 -18.36
C SER A 191 32.12 2.65 -18.67
N GLN A 192 31.36 1.67 -19.16
CA GLN A 192 29.90 1.67 -19.06
C GLN A 192 29.53 1.00 -17.74
N SER A 193 29.65 1.76 -16.67
CA SER A 193 28.95 1.45 -15.43
C SER A 193 27.47 1.77 -15.63
N GLN A 194 26.73 0.86 -16.28
CA GLN A 194 25.30 0.71 -16.02
C GLN A 194 25.19 0.18 -14.59
N ALA A 195 25.13 1.10 -13.63
CA ALA A 195 24.73 0.78 -12.28
C ALA A 195 23.24 0.38 -12.35
N LEU A 196 23.01 -0.92 -12.52
CA LEU A 196 21.73 -1.54 -12.19
C LEU A 196 21.43 -1.18 -10.73
N SER A 197 20.38 -0.40 -10.52
CA SER A 197 19.84 -0.11 -9.20
C SER A 197 19.65 -1.44 -8.45
N PRO A 198 20.03 -1.54 -7.17
CA PRO A 198 19.85 -2.79 -6.43
C PRO A 198 18.36 -3.10 -6.34
N GLN A 199 17.90 -4.12 -7.07
CA GLN A 199 16.59 -4.70 -6.81
C GLN A 199 16.69 -5.36 -5.44
N VAL A 200 15.99 -4.80 -4.46
CA VAL A 200 15.88 -5.40 -3.14
C VAL A 200 15.10 -6.70 -3.30
N LYS A 201 15.83 -7.83 -3.29
CA LYS A 201 15.25 -9.17 -3.41
C LYS A 201 15.03 -9.71 -2.01
N ILE A 202 13.77 -9.69 -1.56
CA ILE A 202 13.41 -10.20 -0.25
C ILE A 202 13.23 -11.70 -0.35
N HIS A 203 13.97 -12.44 0.46
CA HIS A 203 13.87 -13.89 0.52
C HIS A 203 13.05 -14.31 1.74
N VAL A 204 11.90 -14.92 1.49
CA VAL A 204 11.04 -15.46 2.54
C VAL A 204 11.23 -16.98 2.57
N PRO A 205 11.91 -17.54 3.59
CA PRO A 205 12.00 -18.99 3.72
C PRO A 205 10.61 -19.55 4.04
N VAL A 206 10.26 -20.66 3.39
CA VAL A 206 9.02 -21.41 3.63
C VAL A 206 9.40 -22.81 4.12
N PRO A 207 9.53 -22.99 5.44
CA PRO A 207 9.90 -24.26 6.06
C PRO A 207 9.01 -25.44 5.64
N LYS A 208 9.60 -26.64 5.59
CA LYS A 208 8.89 -27.89 5.27
C LYS A 208 7.78 -28.26 6.26
N ASP A 209 7.85 -27.84 7.51
CA ASP A 209 6.78 -28.07 8.49
C ASP A 209 5.47 -27.36 8.10
N LEU A 210 5.54 -26.22 7.40
CA LEU A 210 4.37 -25.55 6.83
C LEU A 210 3.65 -26.42 5.81
N LEU A 211 4.34 -27.29 5.05
CA LEU A 211 3.69 -28.23 4.14
C LEU A 211 2.72 -29.16 4.89
N THR A 212 3.10 -29.61 6.09
CA THR A 212 2.23 -30.42 6.94
C THR A 212 0.97 -29.64 7.34
N ASN A 213 1.13 -28.36 7.68
CA ASN A 213 0.01 -27.49 8.03
C ASN A 213 -0.92 -27.24 6.83
N PHE A 214 -0.36 -26.99 5.63
CA PHE A 214 -1.13 -26.88 4.39
C PHE A 214 -1.89 -28.16 4.06
N ASN A 215 -1.25 -29.32 4.20
CA ASN A 215 -1.91 -30.61 3.98
C ASN A 215 -3.06 -30.81 4.98
N SER A 216 -2.86 -30.45 6.25
CA SER A 216 -3.92 -30.47 7.26
C SER A 216 -5.10 -29.59 6.86
N MET A 217 -4.84 -28.36 6.39
CA MET A 217 -5.89 -27.46 5.90
C MET A 217 -6.61 -27.97 4.66
N ARG A 218 -5.89 -28.59 3.71
CA ARG A 218 -6.51 -29.25 2.54
C ARG A 218 -7.42 -30.40 2.96
N MET A 219 -7.02 -31.19 3.96
CA MET A 219 -7.85 -32.25 4.50
C MET A 219 -9.06 -31.71 5.25
N SER A 220 -8.93 -30.60 5.99
CA SER A 220 -10.07 -29.92 6.63
C SER A 220 -11.06 -29.39 5.60
N TYR A 221 -10.57 -28.74 4.53
CA TYR A 221 -11.39 -28.29 3.41
C TYR A 221 -12.16 -29.43 2.74
N GLY A 222 -11.45 -30.52 2.41
CA GLY A 222 -12.08 -31.71 1.82
C GLY A 222 -13.12 -32.34 2.76
N ARG A 223 -12.84 -32.38 4.07
CA ARG A 223 -13.78 -32.85 5.09
C ARG A 223 -15.03 -31.98 5.16
N MET A 224 -14.87 -30.65 5.13
CA MET A 224 -15.99 -29.72 5.11
C MET A 224 -16.87 -29.99 3.88
N PHE A 225 -16.30 -29.95 2.68
CA PHE A 225 -17.02 -30.19 1.43
C PHE A 225 -17.72 -31.55 1.40
N TYR A 226 -17.06 -32.61 1.88
CA TYR A 226 -17.65 -33.94 1.95
C TYR A 226 -18.88 -33.97 2.85
N ASN A 227 -18.80 -33.39 4.06
CA ASN A 227 -19.93 -33.39 5.00
C ASN A 227 -21.07 -32.51 4.50
N VAL A 228 -20.77 -31.30 4.04
CA VAL A 228 -21.77 -30.39 3.47
C VAL A 228 -22.44 -31.01 2.25
N GLY A 229 -21.65 -31.56 1.32
CA GLY A 229 -22.17 -32.24 0.13
C GLY A 229 -23.05 -33.45 0.46
N LYS A 230 -22.72 -34.21 1.51
CA LYS A 230 -23.56 -35.31 2.01
C LYS A 230 -24.90 -34.79 2.54
N ILE A 231 -24.91 -33.67 3.25
CA ILE A 231 -26.12 -33.05 3.80
C ILE A 231 -27.00 -32.51 2.67
N ILE A 232 -26.42 -31.78 1.72
CA ILE A 232 -27.15 -31.21 0.57
C ILE A 232 -27.78 -32.34 -0.25
N LYS A 233 -27.05 -33.44 -0.53
CA LYS A 233 -27.62 -34.60 -1.22
C LYS A 233 -28.79 -35.25 -0.47
N ARG A 234 -28.74 -35.27 0.87
CA ARG A 234 -29.80 -35.84 1.70
C ARG A 234 -31.03 -34.93 1.78
N LYS A 235 -30.83 -33.62 1.95
CA LYS A 235 -31.91 -32.63 1.99
C LYS A 235 -32.55 -32.44 0.62
N SER A 236 -31.76 -32.62 -0.44
CA SER A 236 -32.17 -32.53 -1.84
C SER A 236 -32.97 -31.26 -2.16
N PRO A 237 -32.38 -30.06 -1.94
CA PRO A 237 -33.02 -28.80 -2.28
C PRO A 237 -33.41 -28.72 -3.77
N PRO A 238 -34.37 -27.84 -4.13
CA PRO A 238 -34.81 -27.70 -5.51
C PRO A 238 -33.66 -27.29 -6.43
N LEU A 239 -33.42 -28.12 -7.46
CA LEU A 239 -32.27 -27.93 -8.37
C LEU A 239 -32.32 -26.58 -9.09
N GLU A 240 -33.52 -26.17 -9.53
CA GLU A 240 -33.71 -24.94 -10.28
C GLU A 240 -33.47 -23.70 -9.41
N GLU A 241 -33.83 -23.73 -8.12
CA GLU A 241 -33.53 -22.64 -7.19
C GLU A 241 -32.01 -22.47 -6.98
N ILE A 242 -31.26 -23.58 -6.86
CA ILE A 242 -29.79 -23.48 -6.78
C ILE A 242 -29.22 -22.93 -8.08
N LYS A 243 -29.71 -23.36 -9.25
CA LYS A 243 -29.25 -22.83 -10.54
C LYS A 243 -29.54 -21.34 -10.69
N GLU A 244 -30.72 -20.90 -10.27
CA GLU A 244 -31.12 -19.49 -10.28
C GLU A 244 -30.17 -18.67 -9.39
N LEU A 245 -29.92 -19.15 -8.17
CA LEU A 245 -28.95 -18.52 -7.25
C LEU A 245 -27.55 -18.42 -7.89
N LEU A 246 -27.03 -19.51 -8.45
CA LEU A 246 -25.73 -19.53 -9.12
C LEU A 246 -25.69 -18.61 -10.35
N SER A 247 -26.83 -18.42 -11.03
CA SER A 247 -26.94 -17.53 -12.18
C SER A 247 -26.84 -16.05 -11.79
N CYS A 248 -27.28 -15.69 -10.58
CA CYS A 248 -27.13 -14.35 -10.01
C CYS A 248 -25.68 -14.04 -9.61
N CYS A 249 -24.87 -15.07 -9.32
CA CYS A 249 -23.48 -14.90 -8.89
C CYS A 249 -22.51 -14.55 -10.03
N GLY A 250 -22.89 -14.74 -11.31
CA GLY A 250 -22.07 -14.28 -12.45
C GLY A 250 -22.40 -14.97 -13.79
N THR A 251 -21.99 -14.33 -14.90
CA THR A 251 -22.32 -14.80 -16.26
C THR A 251 -21.64 -16.12 -16.64
N ILE A 252 -20.38 -16.32 -16.24
CA ILE A 252 -19.64 -17.57 -16.47
C ILE A 252 -20.26 -18.72 -15.66
N LEU A 253 -20.59 -18.44 -14.40
CA LEU A 253 -21.17 -19.42 -13.50
C LEU A 253 -22.57 -19.84 -13.94
N ARG A 254 -23.38 -18.87 -14.41
CA ARG A 254 -24.67 -19.11 -15.06
C ARG A 254 -24.57 -20.15 -16.17
N GLN A 255 -23.67 -19.94 -17.13
CA GLN A 255 -23.51 -20.87 -18.27
C GLN A 255 -23.15 -22.29 -17.81
N LYS A 256 -22.30 -22.42 -16.78
CA LYS A 256 -21.92 -23.73 -16.19
C LYS A 256 -23.06 -24.36 -15.38
N ALA A 257 -23.86 -23.54 -14.68
CA ALA A 257 -24.99 -23.99 -13.87
C ALA A 257 -26.15 -24.51 -14.75
N GLU A 258 -26.40 -23.88 -15.90
CA GLU A 258 -27.38 -24.33 -16.89
C GLU A 258 -27.06 -25.76 -17.40
N GLN A 259 -25.78 -26.13 -17.49
CA GLN A 259 -25.33 -27.47 -17.89
C GLN A 259 -25.49 -28.53 -16.78
N CYS A 260 -25.78 -28.12 -15.54
CA CYS A 260 -25.89 -29.06 -14.43
C CYS A 260 -27.26 -29.75 -14.42
N THR A 261 -27.26 -31.07 -14.61
CA THR A 261 -28.49 -31.88 -14.64
C THR A 261 -28.93 -32.43 -13.28
N ASN A 262 -28.08 -32.35 -12.26
CA ASN A 262 -28.37 -32.91 -10.93
C ASN A 262 -27.55 -32.21 -9.83
N ILE A 263 -27.93 -32.42 -8.56
CA ILE A 263 -27.25 -31.86 -7.39
C ILE A 263 -25.75 -32.23 -7.34
N PRO A 264 -25.32 -33.48 -7.60
CA PRO A 264 -23.90 -33.80 -7.67
C PRO A 264 -23.09 -32.95 -8.65
N ASN A 265 -23.63 -32.65 -9.84
CA ASN A 265 -22.98 -31.80 -10.84
C ASN A 265 -22.85 -30.36 -10.33
N VAL A 266 -23.90 -29.84 -9.68
CA VAL A 266 -23.89 -28.52 -9.04
C VAL A 266 -22.86 -28.46 -7.91
N LEU A 267 -22.80 -29.47 -7.04
CA LEU A 267 -21.80 -29.51 -5.96
C LEU A 267 -20.38 -29.54 -6.48
N ARG A 268 -20.12 -30.26 -7.58
CA ARG A 268 -18.81 -30.26 -8.26
C ARG A 268 -18.48 -28.89 -8.84
N LEU A 269 -19.46 -28.21 -9.43
CA LEU A 269 -19.29 -26.84 -9.92
C LEU A 269 -18.93 -25.89 -8.78
N ILE A 270 -19.70 -25.90 -7.68
CA ILE A 270 -19.41 -25.08 -6.49
C ILE A 270 -18.00 -25.37 -5.96
N GLN A 271 -17.62 -26.65 -5.86
CA GLN A 271 -16.29 -27.03 -5.40
C GLN A 271 -15.16 -26.52 -6.31
N ASN A 272 -15.38 -26.47 -7.63
CA ASN A 272 -14.39 -25.99 -8.60
C ASN A 272 -14.23 -24.47 -8.58
N GLU A 273 -15.29 -23.73 -8.25
CA GLU A 273 -15.26 -22.27 -8.14
C GLU A 273 -14.77 -21.81 -6.76
N CYS A 274 -14.95 -22.62 -5.72
CA CYS A 274 -14.36 -22.37 -4.41
C CYS A 274 -12.85 -22.67 -4.39
N SER A 275 -12.15 -22.01 -3.49
CA SER A 275 -10.74 -22.26 -3.15
C SER A 275 -10.60 -22.56 -1.65
N LEU A 276 -9.37 -22.83 -1.19
CA LEU A 276 -9.11 -22.99 0.25
C LEU A 276 -9.47 -21.73 1.05
N THR A 277 -9.27 -20.54 0.47
CA THR A 277 -9.51 -19.28 1.19
C THR A 277 -10.87 -18.68 0.89
N ASP A 278 -11.45 -19.03 -0.25
CA ASP A 278 -12.74 -18.51 -0.70
C ASP A 278 -13.74 -19.65 -0.83
N ILE A 279 -14.68 -19.70 0.11
CA ILE A 279 -15.76 -20.68 0.14
C ILE A 279 -17.13 -20.01 0.12
N GLU A 280 -17.18 -18.73 -0.27
CA GLU A 280 -18.39 -17.92 -0.13
C GLU A 280 -19.55 -18.52 -0.93
N LEU A 281 -19.27 -19.03 -2.12
CA LEU A 281 -20.29 -19.65 -2.95
C LEU A 281 -20.97 -20.85 -2.27
N LEU A 282 -20.20 -21.69 -1.57
CA LEU A 282 -20.77 -22.81 -0.80
C LEU A 282 -21.59 -22.30 0.40
N HIS A 283 -21.11 -21.24 1.06
CA HIS A 283 -21.78 -20.63 2.20
C HIS A 283 -23.15 -20.05 1.79
N THR A 284 -23.20 -19.23 0.74
CA THR A 284 -24.44 -18.64 0.21
C THR A 284 -25.45 -19.73 -0.17
N VAL A 285 -25.02 -20.80 -0.85
CA VAL A 285 -25.93 -21.90 -1.20
C VAL A 285 -26.48 -22.61 0.04
N ALA A 286 -25.66 -22.81 1.07
CA ALA A 286 -26.12 -23.45 2.30
C ALA A 286 -27.11 -22.57 3.09
N GLU A 287 -26.91 -21.25 3.09
CA GLU A 287 -27.75 -20.27 3.77
C GLU A 287 -29.10 -20.09 3.07
N GLU A 288 -29.10 -19.79 1.77
CA GLU A 288 -30.31 -19.56 0.97
C GLU A 288 -31.19 -20.82 0.84
N MET A 289 -30.59 -22.01 0.84
CA MET A 289 -31.34 -23.27 0.82
C MET A 289 -31.77 -23.73 2.22
N GLU A 290 -31.60 -22.89 3.24
CA GLU A 290 -31.96 -23.12 4.64
C GLU A 290 -31.34 -24.42 5.24
N ILE A 291 -30.11 -24.75 4.83
CA ILE A 291 -29.41 -25.97 5.25
C ILE A 291 -28.55 -25.69 6.49
N THR A 292 -29.22 -25.40 7.61
CA THR A 292 -28.59 -25.03 8.89
C THR A 292 -27.54 -26.05 9.40
N GLU A 293 -27.76 -27.35 9.14
CA GLU A 293 -26.80 -28.40 9.49
C GLU A 293 -25.46 -28.27 8.74
N ALA A 294 -25.46 -27.71 7.53
CA ALA A 294 -24.26 -27.46 6.74
C ALA A 294 -23.48 -26.25 7.25
N THR A 295 -24.17 -25.20 7.71
CA THR A 295 -23.57 -23.97 8.26
C THR A 295 -22.54 -24.27 9.34
N ARG A 296 -22.84 -25.19 10.25
CA ARG A 296 -21.90 -25.62 11.30
C ARG A 296 -20.56 -26.11 10.76
N TYR A 297 -20.55 -26.86 9.67
CA TYR A 297 -19.30 -27.36 9.07
C TYR A 297 -18.52 -26.24 8.36
N ILE A 298 -19.25 -25.30 7.74
CA ILE A 298 -18.68 -24.15 7.04
C ILE A 298 -18.04 -23.18 8.03
N GLU A 299 -18.73 -22.86 9.13
CA GLU A 299 -18.22 -21.99 10.19
C GLU A 299 -17.03 -22.61 10.93
N ALA A 300 -17.07 -23.91 11.21
CA ALA A 300 -15.93 -24.62 11.78
C ALA A 300 -14.70 -24.50 10.88
N TYR A 301 -14.85 -24.73 9.57
CA TYR A 301 -13.76 -24.54 8.62
C TYR A 301 -13.27 -23.10 8.53
N ARG A 302 -14.17 -22.11 8.52
CA ARG A 302 -13.79 -20.68 8.53
C ARG A 302 -12.96 -20.35 9.78
N THR A 303 -13.30 -20.94 10.92
CA THR A 303 -12.56 -20.77 12.17
C THR A 303 -11.16 -21.38 12.06
N ASP A 304 -11.06 -22.64 11.61
CA ASP A 304 -9.79 -23.33 11.37
C ASP A 304 -8.91 -22.55 10.40
N LEU A 305 -9.49 -22.05 9.30
CA LEU A 305 -8.79 -21.26 8.29
C LEU A 305 -8.27 -19.94 8.87
N LYS A 306 -9.07 -19.24 9.68
CA LYS A 306 -8.66 -17.99 10.32
C LYS A 306 -7.49 -18.22 11.28
N GLU A 307 -7.55 -19.27 12.09
CA GLU A 307 -6.46 -19.66 12.99
C GLU A 307 -5.21 -20.01 12.20
N PHE A 308 -5.33 -20.83 11.15
CA PHE A 308 -4.23 -21.16 10.25
C PHE A 308 -3.60 -19.93 9.60
N CYS A 309 -4.40 -19.00 9.07
CA CYS A 309 -3.89 -17.76 8.47
C CYS A 309 -3.14 -16.88 9.48
N ASN A 310 -3.61 -16.84 10.73
CA ASN A 310 -2.91 -16.14 11.82
C ASN A 310 -1.56 -16.79 12.13
N LEU A 311 -1.52 -18.12 12.26
CA LEU A 311 -0.29 -18.89 12.48
C LEU A 311 0.69 -18.72 11.31
N LEU A 312 0.20 -18.79 10.07
CA LEU A 312 1.00 -18.61 8.87
C LEU A 312 1.62 -17.19 8.84
N SER A 313 0.83 -16.16 9.16
CA SER A 313 1.30 -14.78 9.22
C SER A 313 2.42 -14.59 10.25
N ILE A 314 2.37 -15.33 11.38
CA ILE A 314 3.43 -15.35 12.38
C ILE A 314 4.66 -16.09 11.83
N SER A 315 4.48 -17.28 11.23
CA SER A 315 5.60 -18.08 10.71
C SER A 315 6.36 -17.40 9.57
N LEU A 316 5.66 -16.61 8.75
CA LEU A 316 6.23 -15.86 7.63
C LEU A 316 6.68 -14.45 8.06
N CYS A 317 6.50 -14.07 9.33
CA CYS A 317 6.88 -12.77 9.91
C CYS A 317 6.61 -11.54 9.00
N LEU A 318 5.46 -11.50 8.32
CA LEU A 318 5.07 -10.38 7.44
C LEU A 318 4.79 -9.05 8.18
N LYS A 319 5.07 -9.00 9.49
CA LYS A 319 4.91 -7.81 10.34
C LYS A 319 6.15 -6.92 10.37
N GLU A 320 7.31 -7.43 9.97
CA GLU A 320 8.47 -6.58 9.73
C GLU A 320 8.24 -5.84 8.41
N ARG A 321 8.35 -4.50 8.44
CA ARG A 321 8.29 -3.71 7.21
C ARG A 321 9.42 -4.16 6.30
N PHE A 322 9.09 -4.55 5.06
CA PHE A 322 10.03 -4.51 3.96
C PHE A 322 10.65 -3.09 3.98
N ALA A 323 11.93 -3.02 4.32
CA ALA A 323 12.58 -1.81 4.83
C ALA A 323 12.25 -0.56 4.00
N SER A 324 11.51 0.43 4.53
CA SER A 324 11.10 1.70 3.90
C SER A 324 11.58 1.90 2.44
N ILE A 325 10.85 1.35 1.48
CA ILE A 325 11.30 1.27 0.08
C ILE A 325 10.78 2.49 -0.70
N PRO A 326 11.64 3.17 -1.50
CA PRO A 326 11.21 4.27 -2.35
C PRO A 326 10.14 3.82 -3.37
N HIS A 327 9.09 4.62 -3.55
CA HIS A 327 7.82 4.29 -4.23
C HIS A 327 7.90 3.96 -5.74
N LEU A 328 9.10 3.72 -6.28
CA LEU A 328 9.34 3.52 -7.72
C LEU A 328 10.15 2.25 -8.04
N GLN A 329 10.54 1.42 -7.05
CA GLN A 329 11.18 0.14 -7.33
C GLN A 329 10.19 -1.01 -7.20
N CYS A 330 10.05 -1.80 -8.27
CA CYS A 330 9.37 -3.09 -8.20
C CYS A 330 10.13 -3.99 -7.21
N GLU A 331 9.48 -4.36 -6.11
CA GLU A 331 10.03 -5.34 -5.18
C GLU A 331 9.74 -6.75 -5.69
N THR A 332 10.79 -7.58 -5.76
CA THR A 332 10.64 -9.00 -6.04
C THR A 332 10.75 -9.77 -4.73
N VAL A 333 9.61 -10.25 -4.22
CA VAL A 333 9.59 -11.20 -3.11
C VAL A 333 9.82 -12.60 -3.67
N THR A 334 10.86 -13.28 -3.18
CA THR A 334 11.21 -14.64 -3.56
C THR A 334 10.99 -15.58 -2.39
N PHE A 335 10.01 -16.46 -2.52
CA PHE A 335 9.80 -17.54 -1.56
C PHE A 335 10.83 -18.65 -1.80
N ILE A 336 11.65 -18.94 -0.79
CA ILE A 336 12.61 -20.05 -0.83
C ILE A 336 12.00 -21.24 -0.09
N PHE A 337 11.81 -22.34 -0.80
CA PHE A 337 11.35 -23.59 -0.21
C PHE A 337 12.55 -24.51 0.01
N ASP A 338 12.70 -25.07 1.21
CA ASP A 338 13.68 -26.12 1.52
C ASP A 338 13.20 -27.53 1.09
N TRP A 339 12.10 -27.58 0.33
CA TRP A 339 11.45 -28.76 -0.21
C TRP A 339 10.90 -28.46 -1.61
N GLU A 340 10.67 -29.50 -2.41
CA GLU A 340 10.07 -29.34 -3.74
C GLU A 340 8.53 -29.24 -3.65
N PRO A 341 7.92 -28.13 -4.10
CA PRO A 341 6.46 -28.04 -4.19
C PRO A 341 5.91 -29.11 -5.12
N CYS A 342 4.91 -29.86 -4.66
CA CYS A 342 4.16 -30.75 -5.54
C CYS A 342 3.58 -29.93 -6.69
N ARG A 343 3.96 -30.24 -7.93
CA ARG A 343 3.37 -29.61 -9.13
C ARG A 343 1.86 -29.84 -9.06
N GLY A 344 1.10 -28.76 -8.84
CA GLY A 344 -0.35 -28.81 -8.98
C GLY A 344 -0.66 -29.28 -10.39
N ALA A 345 -1.36 -30.41 -10.51
CA ALA A 345 -1.90 -30.85 -11.78
C ALA A 345 -2.77 -29.69 -12.29
N ARG A 346 -2.28 -28.94 -13.28
CA ARG A 346 -3.18 -28.24 -14.19
C ARG A 346 -4.05 -29.35 -14.75
N THR A 347 -5.33 -29.33 -14.42
CA THR A 347 -6.32 -29.98 -15.26
C THR A 347 -6.21 -29.30 -16.62
N GLU A 348 -5.36 -29.88 -17.48
CA GLU A 348 -5.41 -29.64 -18.91
C GLU A 348 -6.84 -29.95 -19.36
N GLY A 349 -7.43 -28.99 -20.07
CA GLY A 349 -8.81 -29.07 -20.48
C GLY A 349 -9.07 -30.29 -21.35
N TYR A 350 -10.21 -30.92 -21.08
CA TYR A 350 -11.03 -31.64 -22.04
C TYR A 350 -12.50 -31.41 -21.70
#